data_AF-A0A2M7VAM0-F1
#
_entry.id   AF-A0A2M7VAM0-F1
#
_cell.length_a   1.000
_cell.length_b   1.000
_cell.length_c   1.000
_cell.angle_alpha   90.00
_cell.angle_beta   90.00
_cell.angle_gamma   90.00
#
_symmetry.space_group_name_H-M   'P 1'
#
loop_
_entity.id
_entity.type
_entity.pdbx_description
1 polymer ?
#
loop_
_entity_poly.entity_id
_entity_poly.type
_entity_poly.pdbx_seq_one_letter_code
_entity_poly.pdbx_strand_id
1 'polypeptide(L)'
;MSEQELSREQIDRRQELEKKIFQLLSNRPGLRLQELVEILDAEEFLVHVKGGLQFKFKEYSNLLLEKEEKTGVKNILPTDVIEVDKVIIPSRGGEILAGSGEGLEEKKIIPRTRYLMEVLSELGLEYKVETGKLDENMFRSRGYQIFVIPEKKKLIFVNNEEGHATRI
;
A
#
# COMPACT_ATOMS: atom_id res chain seq x y z
N MET A 1 -18.03 -15.99 -7.96
CA MET A 1 -19.19 -15.89 -7.06
C MET A 1 -20.40 -15.51 -7.91
N SER A 2 -21.55 -16.15 -7.68
CA SER A 2 -22.82 -15.72 -8.28
C SER A 2 -23.09 -14.27 -7.91
N GLU A 3 -23.72 -13.49 -8.79
CA GLU A 3 -24.26 -12.18 -8.46
C GLU A 3 -25.32 -12.33 -7.35
N GLN A 4 -24.89 -12.34 -6.09
CA GLN A 4 -25.78 -11.96 -5.00
C GLN A 4 -26.07 -10.47 -5.20
N GLU A 5 -27.35 -10.13 -5.32
CA GLU A 5 -27.78 -8.74 -5.42
C GLU A 5 -27.28 -7.99 -4.18
N LEU A 6 -26.28 -7.13 -4.37
CA LEU A 6 -25.79 -6.26 -3.32
C LEU A 6 -26.95 -5.39 -2.83
N SER A 7 -27.07 -5.25 -1.52
CA SER A 7 -27.95 -4.27 -0.91
C SER A 7 -27.57 -2.85 -1.36
N ARG A 8 -28.53 -1.93 -1.26
CA ARG A 8 -28.27 -0.52 -1.60
C ARG A 8 -27.09 0.06 -0.80
N GLU A 9 -26.99 -0.28 0.47
CA GLU A 9 -25.88 0.15 1.34
C GLU A 9 -24.53 -0.40 0.87
N GLN A 10 -24.48 -1.66 0.44
CA GLN A 10 -23.27 -2.28 -0.12
C GLN A 10 -22.86 -1.64 -1.44
N ILE A 11 -23.82 -1.28 -2.30
CA ILE A 11 -23.56 -0.56 -3.55
C ILE A 11 -22.96 0.82 -3.26
N ASP A 12 -23.57 1.58 -2.34
CA ASP A 12 -23.11 2.91 -1.96
C ASP A 12 -21.69 2.84 -1.35
N ARG A 13 -21.45 1.86 -0.48
CA ARG A 13 -20.12 1.63 0.12
C ARG A 13 -19.07 1.25 -0.92
N ARG A 14 -19.38 0.37 -1.87
CA ARG A 14 -18.45 0.02 -2.96
C ARG A 14 -18.11 1.25 -3.79
N GLN A 15 -19.09 2.06 -4.16
CA GLN A 15 -18.87 3.30 -4.91
C GLN A 15 -17.99 4.29 -4.15
N GLU A 16 -18.15 4.38 -2.82
CA GLU A 16 -17.28 5.19 -1.96
C GLU A 16 -15.83 4.69 -2.00
N LEU A 17 -15.62 3.37 -1.87
CA LEU A 17 -14.30 2.74 -1.97
C LEU A 17 -13.69 2.98 -3.35
N GLU A 18 -14.42 2.72 -4.43
CA GLU A 18 -13.97 2.95 -5.80
C GLU A 18 -13.53 4.41 -6.01
N LYS A 19 -14.31 5.37 -5.50
CA LYS A 19 -13.97 6.79 -5.58
C LYS A 19 -12.69 7.11 -4.82
N LYS A 20 -12.52 6.60 -3.60
CA LYS A 20 -11.30 6.79 -2.78
C LYS A 20 -10.08 6.17 -3.46
N ILE A 21 -10.19 4.93 -3.94
CA ILE A 21 -9.11 4.25 -4.66
C ILE A 21 -8.75 5.05 -5.92
N PHE A 22 -9.75 5.50 -6.69
CA PHE A 22 -9.52 6.33 -7.86
C PHE A 22 -8.78 7.63 -7.50
N GLN A 23 -9.15 8.32 -6.43
CA GLN A 23 -8.47 9.53 -5.97
C GLN A 23 -7.02 9.27 -5.54
N LEU A 24 -6.73 8.11 -4.95
CA LEU A 24 -5.36 7.73 -4.57
C LEU A 24 -4.50 7.37 -5.78
N LEU A 25 -5.08 6.66 -6.75
CA LEU A 25 -4.38 6.19 -7.95
C LEU A 25 -4.29 7.26 -9.05
N SER A 26 -5.14 8.28 -9.03
CA SER A 26 -5.19 9.32 -10.06
C SER A 26 -4.29 10.49 -9.74
N ASN A 27 -3.51 10.92 -10.74
CA ASN A 27 -2.81 12.20 -10.77
C ASN A 27 -1.96 12.49 -9.51
N ARG A 28 -0.99 11.61 -9.23
CA ARG A 28 0.06 11.80 -8.22
C ARG A 28 1.37 12.12 -8.93
N PRO A 29 1.72 13.42 -9.09
CA PRO A 29 2.98 13.79 -9.72
C PRO A 29 4.14 13.06 -9.06
N GLY A 30 4.94 12.36 -9.86
CA GLY A 30 6.13 11.64 -9.40
C GLY A 30 5.93 10.16 -9.02
N LEU A 31 4.69 9.69 -8.82
CA LEU A 31 4.42 8.29 -8.52
C LEU A 31 3.83 7.54 -9.72
N ARG A 32 4.41 6.38 -10.02
CA ARG A 32 3.88 5.45 -11.03
C ARG A 32 2.73 4.65 -10.45
N LEU A 33 1.82 4.21 -11.32
CA LEU A 33 0.66 3.40 -10.92
C LEU A 33 1.07 2.14 -10.14
N GLN A 34 2.17 1.49 -10.54
CA GLN A 34 2.72 0.32 -9.85
C GLN A 34 3.05 0.62 -8.39
N GLU A 35 3.68 1.77 -8.11
CA GLU A 35 4.09 2.16 -6.75
C GLU A 35 2.88 2.46 -5.88
N LEU A 36 1.86 3.11 -6.44
CA LEU A 36 0.60 3.38 -5.74
C LEU A 36 -0.16 2.09 -5.41
N VAL A 37 -0.16 1.14 -6.33
CA VAL A 37 -0.81 -0.16 -6.14
C VAL A 37 -0.06 -1.01 -5.10
N GLU A 38 1.27 -0.95 -5.08
CA GLU A 38 2.08 -1.58 -4.02
C GLU A 38 1.77 -0.98 -2.64
N ILE A 39 1.60 0.34 -2.53
CA ILE A 39 1.23 1.00 -1.27
C ILE A 39 -0.15 0.54 -0.76
N LEU A 40 -1.05 0.18 -1.68
CA LEU A 40 -2.37 -0.38 -1.35
C LEU A 40 -2.35 -1.91 -1.19
N ASP A 41 -1.19 -2.55 -1.38
CA ASP A 41 -0.99 -3.99 -1.41
C ASP A 41 -2.00 -4.69 -2.35
N ALA A 42 -2.16 -4.10 -3.53
CA ALA A 42 -3.18 -4.42 -4.52
C ALA A 42 -2.58 -4.84 -5.88
N GLU A 43 -1.31 -5.27 -5.92
CA GLU A 43 -0.59 -5.59 -7.16
C GLU A 43 -1.31 -6.63 -8.02
N GLU A 44 -2.04 -7.57 -7.40
CA GLU A 44 -2.83 -8.59 -8.11
C GLU A 44 -3.97 -8.02 -8.96
N PHE A 45 -4.41 -6.79 -8.68
CA PHE A 45 -5.46 -6.09 -9.41
C PHE A 45 -4.93 -5.21 -10.55
N LEU A 46 -3.62 -5.19 -10.76
CA LEU A 46 -2.97 -4.45 -11.84
C LEU A 46 -2.68 -5.39 -13.02
N VAL A 47 -3.30 -5.12 -14.17
CA VAL A 47 -3.16 -5.96 -15.36
C VAL A 47 -2.55 -5.22 -16.55
N HIS A 48 -1.88 -5.98 -17.41
CA HIS A 48 -1.28 -5.47 -18.64
C HIS A 48 -2.33 -5.40 -19.77
N VAL A 49 -2.68 -4.15 -20.06
CA VAL A 49 -3.43 -3.61 -21.19
C VAL A 49 -2.73 -3.66 -22.54
N LYS A 50 -3.43 -3.81 -23.68
CA LYS A 50 -2.91 -3.24 -24.93
C LYS A 50 -2.87 -1.71 -24.78
N GLY A 51 -1.67 -1.14 -24.66
CA GLY A 51 -1.46 0.30 -24.51
C GLY A 51 -1.10 0.77 -23.09
N GLY A 52 -0.90 -0.12 -22.12
CA GLY A 52 -0.40 0.27 -20.80
C GLY A 52 -0.85 -0.65 -19.67
N LEU A 53 -0.90 -0.10 -18.46
CA LEU A 53 -1.40 -0.78 -17.28
C LEU A 53 -2.82 -0.34 -16.95
N GLN A 54 -3.64 -1.28 -16.49
CA GLN A 54 -5.00 -1.02 -16.05
C GLN A 54 -5.21 -1.59 -14.64
N PHE A 55 -5.75 -0.77 -13.75
CA PHE A 55 -6.15 -1.20 -12.42
C PHE A 55 -7.63 -1.64 -12.40
N LYS A 56 -7.91 -2.79 -11.80
CA LYS A 56 -9.26 -3.38 -11.70
C LYS A 56 -10.02 -2.86 -10.47
N PHE A 57 -10.45 -1.60 -10.53
CA PHE A 57 -11.14 -0.91 -9.42
C PHE A 57 -12.31 -1.70 -8.82
N LYS A 58 -13.19 -2.27 -9.66
CA LYS A 58 -14.36 -3.02 -9.20
C LYS A 58 -13.98 -4.31 -8.47
N GLU A 59 -12.96 -5.00 -8.93
CA GLU A 59 -12.51 -6.26 -8.31
C GLU A 59 -11.87 -6.00 -6.95
N TYR A 60 -11.00 -4.99 -6.85
CA TYR A 60 -10.37 -4.63 -5.58
C TYR A 60 -11.38 -4.08 -4.56
N SER A 61 -12.30 -3.20 -4.99
CA SER A 61 -13.33 -2.66 -4.09
C SER A 61 -14.30 -3.74 -3.61
N ASN A 62 -14.64 -4.74 -4.45
CA ASN A 62 -15.40 -5.91 -4.01
C ASN A 62 -14.62 -6.74 -2.97
N LEU A 63 -13.32 -6.98 -3.17
CA LEU A 63 -12.49 -7.69 -2.19
C LEU A 63 -12.52 -6.98 -0.83
N LEU A 64 -12.35 -5.65 -0.84
CA LEU A 64 -12.41 -4.85 0.38
C LEU A 64 -13.79 -4.97 1.04
N LEU A 65 -14.88 -4.82 0.28
CA LEU A 65 -16.24 -4.92 0.80
C LEU A 65 -16.54 -6.30 1.41
N GLU A 66 -16.18 -7.38 0.73
CA GLU A 66 -16.33 -8.75 1.26
C GLU A 66 -15.59 -8.93 2.59
N LYS A 67 -14.44 -8.27 2.74
CA LYS A 67 -13.69 -8.29 3.99
C LYS A 67 -14.42 -7.52 5.09
N GLU A 68 -14.99 -6.35 4.80
CA GLU A 68 -15.80 -5.59 5.77
C GLU A 68 -16.99 -6.42 6.27
N GLU A 69 -17.63 -7.18 5.37
CA GLU A 69 -18.75 -8.04 5.72
C GLU A 69 -18.33 -9.23 6.59
N LYS A 70 -17.18 -9.85 6.29
CA LYS A 70 -16.67 -10.99 7.05
C LYS A 70 -16.18 -10.60 8.45
N THR A 71 -15.58 -9.42 8.59
CA THR A 71 -14.97 -9.00 9.87
C THR A 71 -15.83 -8.02 10.67
N GLY A 72 -16.80 -7.35 10.03
CA GLY A 72 -17.53 -6.22 10.60
C GLY A 72 -16.71 -4.93 10.71
N VAL A 73 -15.48 -4.91 10.18
CA VAL A 73 -14.55 -3.77 10.28
C VAL A 73 -14.48 -3.06 8.93
N LYS A 74 -14.76 -1.75 8.91
CA LYS A 74 -14.62 -0.93 7.70
C LYS A 74 -13.14 -0.75 7.36
N ASN A 75 -12.77 -0.96 6.09
CA ASN A 75 -11.43 -0.65 5.62
C ASN A 75 -11.22 0.87 5.61
N ILE A 76 -10.13 1.29 6.24
CA ILE A 76 -9.60 2.65 6.16
C ILE A 76 -8.46 2.61 5.15
N LEU A 77 -8.61 3.40 4.08
CA LEU A 77 -7.56 3.61 3.08
C LEU A 77 -6.72 4.84 3.47
N PRO A 78 -5.49 4.98 2.96
CA PRO A 78 -4.71 6.19 3.16
C PRO A 78 -5.54 7.42 2.75
N THR A 79 -5.52 8.48 3.55
CA THR A 79 -6.14 9.75 3.15
C THR A 79 -5.35 10.43 2.04
N ASP A 80 -4.05 10.15 2.00
CA ASP A 80 -3.13 10.72 1.03
C ASP A 80 -1.90 9.83 0.82
N VAL A 81 -1.30 9.93 -0.38
CA VAL A 81 0.01 9.35 -0.70
C VAL A 81 0.91 10.44 -1.25
N ILE A 82 2.06 10.62 -0.59
CA ILE A 82 3.01 11.70 -0.86
C ILE A 82 4.35 11.11 -1.22
N GLU A 83 4.91 11.51 -2.36
CA GLU A 83 6.33 11.26 -2.64
C GLU A 83 7.18 12.35 -1.99
N VAL A 84 8.23 11.94 -1.28
CA VAL A 84 9.27 12.83 -0.79
C VAL A 84 10.54 12.67 -1.62
N ASP A 85 11.18 13.77 -1.99
CA ASP A 85 12.44 13.78 -2.75
C ASP A 85 13.65 13.42 -1.87
N LYS A 86 13.54 12.31 -1.14
CA LYS A 86 14.55 11.80 -0.22
C LYS A 86 14.48 10.28 -0.16
N VAL A 87 15.62 9.67 0.13
CA VAL A 87 15.70 8.26 0.49
C VAL A 87 15.26 8.07 1.93
N ILE A 88 14.32 7.16 2.17
CA ILE A 88 13.81 6.87 3.51
C ILE A 88 14.60 5.72 4.13
N ILE A 89 15.23 6.01 5.27
CA ILE A 89 16.00 5.06 6.07
C ILE A 89 15.59 5.22 7.54
N PRO A 90 15.18 4.15 8.25
CA PRO A 90 14.90 4.23 9.68
C PRO A 90 16.19 4.48 10.46
N SER A 91 16.15 5.35 11.48
CA SER A 91 17.31 5.83 12.23
C SER A 91 18.05 4.77 13.08
N ARG A 92 17.53 3.54 13.19
CA ARG A 92 18.16 2.43 13.92
C ARG A 92 17.96 1.09 13.19
N GLY A 93 19.05 0.58 12.60
CA GLY A 93 19.24 -0.83 12.29
C GLY A 93 19.37 -1.14 10.80
N GLY A 94 20.61 -1.39 10.38
CA GLY A 94 21.01 -1.90 9.08
C GLY A 94 22.24 -1.14 8.60
N GLU A 95 23.41 -1.79 8.58
CA GLU A 95 24.47 -1.32 7.69
C GLU A 95 23.87 -1.26 6.28
N ILE A 96 24.09 -0.15 5.57
CA ILE A 96 23.94 -0.17 4.12
C ILE A 96 25.06 -1.09 3.66
N LEU A 97 24.75 -2.38 3.48
CA LEU A 97 25.61 -3.21 2.67
C LEU A 97 25.67 -2.51 1.32
N ALA A 98 26.88 -2.29 0.80
CA ALA A 98 27.14 -1.73 -0.53
C ALA A 98 27.72 -2.86 -1.40
N GLY A 99 27.26 -3.01 -2.64
CA GLY A 99 27.58 -4.16 -3.50
C GLY A 99 26.58 -4.35 -4.65
N SER A 100 27.03 -5.05 -5.69
CA SER A 100 26.46 -5.05 -7.05
C SER A 100 25.14 -5.81 -7.22
N GLY A 101 24.64 -6.48 -6.18
CA GLY A 101 23.46 -7.35 -6.27
C GLY A 101 23.64 -8.63 -7.11
N GLU A 102 24.85 -8.91 -7.63
CA GLU A 102 25.13 -10.14 -8.38
C GLU A 102 25.05 -11.37 -7.46
N GLY A 103 24.14 -12.29 -7.78
CA GLY A 103 24.03 -13.60 -7.13
C GLY A 103 23.06 -13.69 -5.95
N LEU A 104 22.21 -12.68 -5.72
CA LEU A 104 21.21 -12.73 -4.64
C LEU A 104 19.94 -13.49 -5.06
N GLU A 105 19.49 -14.42 -4.21
CA GLU A 105 18.14 -14.96 -4.28
C GLU A 105 17.12 -13.84 -4.13
N GLU A 106 16.05 -13.88 -4.93
CA GLU A 106 14.95 -12.92 -4.84
C GLU A 106 14.31 -13.02 -3.45
N LYS A 107 14.47 -11.95 -2.65
CA LYS A 107 13.95 -11.91 -1.28
C LYS A 107 12.44 -12.02 -1.29
N LYS A 108 11.88 -12.77 -0.33
CA LYS A 108 10.43 -12.92 -0.22
C LYS A 108 9.77 -11.59 0.15
N ILE A 109 8.53 -11.44 -0.31
CA ILE A 109 7.67 -10.32 0.07
C ILE A 109 6.74 -10.77 1.19
N ILE A 110 6.78 -10.05 2.30
CA ILE A 110 5.89 -10.20 3.45
C ILE A 110 4.97 -8.98 3.43
N PRO A 111 3.63 -9.14 3.34
CA PRO A 111 2.69 -8.03 3.11
C PRO A 111 2.43 -7.22 4.40
N ARG A 112 3.49 -6.61 4.96
CA ARG A 112 3.44 -5.85 6.22
C ARG A 112 2.58 -4.60 6.09
N THR A 113 2.59 -3.96 4.93
CA THR A 113 1.69 -2.85 4.57
C THR A 113 0.23 -3.29 4.76
N ARG A 114 -0.19 -4.44 4.20
CA ARG A 114 -1.55 -4.99 4.36
C ARG A 114 -1.91 -5.18 5.83
N TYR A 115 -1.05 -5.84 6.60
CA TYR A 115 -1.31 -6.08 8.03
C TYR A 115 -1.41 -4.78 8.84
N LEU A 116 -0.59 -3.77 8.51
CA LEU A 116 -0.70 -2.48 9.18
C LEU A 116 -2.01 -1.76 8.82
N MET A 117 -2.42 -1.78 7.55
CA MET A 117 -3.70 -1.19 7.12
C MET A 117 -4.89 -1.86 7.81
N GLU A 118 -4.86 -3.17 7.99
CA GLU A 118 -5.86 -3.94 8.75
C GLU A 118 -5.95 -3.47 10.19
N VAL A 119 -4.81 -3.42 10.90
CA VAL A 119 -4.76 -2.97 12.30
C VAL A 119 -5.23 -1.52 12.44
N LEU A 120 -4.85 -0.63 11.53
CA LEU A 120 -5.30 0.76 11.55
C LEU A 120 -6.81 0.87 11.31
N SER A 121 -7.37 0.01 10.44
CA SER A 121 -8.81 -0.08 10.21
C SER A 121 -9.56 -0.57 11.45
N GLU A 122 -9.06 -1.60 12.12
CA GLU A 122 -9.62 -2.12 13.38
C GLU A 122 -9.61 -1.06 14.49
N LEU A 123 -8.54 -0.26 14.55
CA LEU A 123 -8.40 0.82 15.52
C LEU A 123 -9.14 2.10 15.14
N GLY A 124 -9.74 2.16 13.95
CA GLY A 124 -10.42 3.36 13.45
C GLY A 124 -9.49 4.55 13.20
N LEU A 125 -8.20 4.31 12.93
CA LEU A 125 -7.19 5.35 12.82
C LEU A 125 -6.95 5.74 11.36
N GLU A 126 -7.16 7.03 11.06
CA GLU A 126 -6.76 7.61 9.79
C GLU A 126 -5.24 7.76 9.68
N TYR A 127 -4.74 7.62 8.46
CA TYR A 127 -3.31 7.72 8.18
C TYR A 127 -3.08 8.22 6.75
N LYS A 128 -1.90 8.79 6.52
CA LYS A 128 -1.35 9.05 5.18
C LYS A 128 -0.06 8.24 5.00
N VAL A 129 0.32 8.01 3.76
CA VAL A 129 1.56 7.31 3.42
C VAL A 129 2.54 8.26 2.74
N GLU A 130 3.76 8.32 3.24
CA GLU A 130 4.88 8.98 2.57
C GLU A 130 5.81 7.90 1.99
N THR A 131 6.19 8.05 0.73
CA THR A 131 7.15 7.17 0.05
C THR A 131 8.33 7.99 -0.44
N GLY A 132 9.49 7.38 -0.51
CA GLY A 132 10.74 8.04 -0.90
C GLY A 132 11.42 7.35 -2.05
N LYS A 133 12.49 7.98 -2.54
CA LYS A 133 13.31 7.41 -3.60
C LYS A 133 14.00 6.13 -3.15
N LEU A 134 14.08 5.15 -4.05
CA LEU A 134 14.99 4.03 -3.93
C LEU A 134 16.37 4.50 -4.40
N ASP A 135 17.40 4.30 -3.59
CA ASP A 135 18.78 4.51 -4.03
C ASP A 135 19.27 3.22 -4.71
N GLU A 136 19.82 3.36 -5.92
CA GLU A 136 20.29 2.25 -6.77
C GLU A 136 21.39 1.41 -6.11
N ASN A 137 22.08 1.97 -5.11
CA ASN A 137 23.12 1.28 -4.35
C ASN A 137 22.57 0.48 -3.16
N MET A 138 21.25 0.45 -2.94
CA MET A 138 20.64 -0.25 -1.82
C MET A 138 20.35 -1.72 -2.13
N PHE A 139 20.56 -2.59 -1.13
CA PHE A 139 20.31 -4.04 -1.18
C PHE A 139 18.84 -4.40 -1.06
N ARG A 140 17.97 -3.64 -1.71
CA ARG A 140 16.52 -3.80 -1.65
C ARG A 140 15.87 -3.37 -2.95
N SER A 141 14.84 -4.09 -3.35
CA SER A 141 13.99 -3.77 -4.50
C SER A 141 12.83 -2.84 -4.12
N ARG A 142 12.49 -2.75 -2.82
CA ARG A 142 11.39 -1.92 -2.31
C ARG A 142 11.86 -0.91 -1.26
N GLY A 143 11.37 0.32 -1.36
CA GLY A 143 11.65 1.42 -0.42
C GLY A 143 10.96 1.25 0.93
N TYR A 144 11.35 2.04 1.93
CA TYR A 144 10.53 2.17 3.15
C TYR A 144 9.35 3.10 2.85
N GLN A 145 8.17 2.72 3.31
CA GLN A 145 6.97 3.56 3.36
C GLN A 145 6.80 4.08 4.78
N ILE A 146 6.41 5.35 4.95
CA ILE A 146 6.12 5.95 6.25
C ILE A 146 4.61 6.13 6.38
N PHE A 147 4.01 5.41 7.31
CA PHE A 147 2.63 5.63 7.73
C PHE A 147 2.63 6.73 8.79
N VAL A 148 2.03 7.86 8.46
CA VAL A 148 1.85 8.97 9.39
C VAL A 148 0.47 8.86 10.01
N ILE A 149 0.41 8.69 11.33
CA ILE A 149 -0.83 8.53 12.11
C ILE A 149 -1.00 9.78 12.98
N PRO A 150 -1.71 10.82 12.49
CA PRO A 150 -1.69 12.14 13.13
C PRO A 150 -2.28 12.12 14.54
N GLU A 151 -3.38 11.40 14.75
CA GLU A 151 -4.07 11.31 16.04
C GLU A 151 -3.15 10.77 17.15
N LYS A 152 -2.28 9.81 16.81
CA LYS A 152 -1.33 9.21 17.76
C LYS A 152 0.02 9.93 17.81
N LYS A 153 0.26 10.90 16.92
CA LYS A 153 1.57 11.54 16.71
C LYS A 153 2.68 10.49 16.51
N LYS A 154 2.40 9.48 15.67
CA LYS A 154 3.31 8.37 15.37
C LYS A 154 3.64 8.30 13.88
N LEU A 155 4.85 7.81 13.60
CA LEU A 155 5.33 7.46 12.28
C LEU A 155 5.67 5.98 12.31
N ILE A 156 5.26 5.21 11.31
CA ILE A 156 5.60 3.79 11.20
C ILE A 156 6.31 3.57 9.86
N PHE A 157 7.56 3.13 9.91
CA PHE A 157 8.37 2.79 8.76
C PHE A 157 8.14 1.32 8.42
N VAL A 158 7.62 1.05 7.22
CA VAL A 158 7.27 -0.29 6.76
C VAL A 158 8.07 -0.63 5.52
N ASN A 159 8.55 -1.87 5.45
CA ASN A 159 9.15 -2.43 4.25
C ASN A 159 8.68 -3.89 4.12
N ASN A 160 8.16 -4.25 2.95
CA ASN A 160 7.59 -5.57 2.71
C ASN A 160 8.66 -6.62 2.33
N GLU A 161 9.90 -6.21 2.06
CA GLU A 161 10.98 -7.14 1.73
C GLU A 161 11.46 -7.89 2.98
N GLU A 162 11.73 -9.19 2.83
CA GLU A 162 12.30 -10.03 3.86
C GLU A 162 13.68 -9.50 4.33
N GLY A 163 13.96 -9.64 5.62
CA GLY A 163 15.18 -9.09 6.24
C GLY A 163 15.10 -7.62 6.65
N HIS A 164 14.09 -6.87 6.21
CA HIS A 164 13.84 -5.49 6.67
C HIS A 164 12.77 -5.46 7.76
N ALA A 165 12.98 -4.59 8.77
CA ALA A 165 12.14 -4.52 9.96
C ALA A 165 11.19 -3.32 9.91
N THR A 166 9.93 -3.53 10.31
CA THR A 166 9.00 -2.43 10.60
C THR A 166 9.44 -1.68 11.87
N ARG A 167 9.43 -0.35 11.85
CA ARG A 167 9.84 0.53 12.97
C ARG A 167 8.76 1.56 13.28
N ILE A 168 8.66 1.99 14.55
CA ILE A 168 7.73 3.02 15.07
C ILE A 168 8.53 4.12 15.76
#